data_AF-A0A0B4VSA1-F1
#
_entry.id   AF-A0A0B4VSA1-F1
#
_cell.length_a   1.000
_cell.length_b   1.000
_cell.length_c   1.000
_cell.angle_alpha   90.00
_cell.angle_beta   90.00
_cell.angle_gamma   90.00
#
_symmetry.space_group_name_H-M   'P 1'
#
loop_
_entity.id
_entity.type
_entity.pdbx_description
1 polymer ?
#
loop_
_entity_poly.entity_id
_entity_poly.type
_entity_poly.pdbx_seq_one_letter_code
_entity_poly.pdbx_strand_id
1 'polypeptide(L)'
;QWQGMGEGLYESEPVFRAVLDRCDQLIWEERGASLVDVMFGRDGAADDVNEPRWTQPAIYALECALTALWASVGIRPDAVVGHSLGEIAAA
;
A
#
# COMPACT_ATOMS: atom_id res chain seq x y z
N GLN A 1 10.71 -1.40 1.10
CA GLN A 1 9.78 -2.43 0.57
C GLN A 1 10.37 -3.81 0.75
N TRP A 2 9.52 -4.81 0.98
CA TRP A 2 9.87 -6.23 1.03
C TRP A 2 8.61 -7.06 0.73
N GLN A 3 8.76 -8.29 0.22
CA GLN A 3 7.64 -9.14 -0.16
C GLN A 3 6.90 -9.69 1.06
N GLY A 4 5.60 -9.42 1.17
CA GLY A 4 4.77 -9.70 2.35
C GLY A 4 4.54 -8.49 3.26
N MET A 5 5.07 -7.31 2.91
CA MET A 5 4.87 -6.10 3.72
C MET A 5 3.38 -5.74 3.83
N GLY A 6 2.89 -5.65 5.06
CA GLY A 6 1.49 -5.32 5.33
C GLY A 6 0.51 -6.48 5.23
N GLU A 7 0.93 -7.71 4.88
CA GLU A 7 0.01 -8.84 4.73
C GLU A 7 -0.74 -9.18 6.02
N GLY A 8 -0.03 -9.21 7.16
CA GLY A 8 -0.69 -9.45 8.45
C GLY A 8 -1.75 -8.41 8.80
N LEU A 9 -1.51 -7.12 8.49
CA LEU A 9 -2.49 -6.05 8.71
C LEU A 9 -3.64 -6.12 7.70
N TYR A 10 -3.36 -6.51 6.46
CA TYR A 10 -4.39 -6.77 5.48
C TYR A 10 -5.35 -7.87 5.96
N GLU A 11 -4.83 -8.91 6.60
CA GLU A 11 -5.64 -10.01 7.15
C GLU A 11 -6.40 -9.62 8.43
N SER A 12 -5.84 -8.80 9.31
CA SER A 12 -6.43 -8.50 10.62
C SER A 12 -7.25 -7.21 10.70
N GLU A 13 -6.90 -6.18 9.91
CA GLU A 13 -7.44 -4.81 10.09
C GLU A 13 -8.33 -4.38 8.91
N PRO A 14 -9.67 -4.31 9.08
CA PRO A 14 -10.60 -3.97 7.99
C PRO A 14 -10.35 -2.60 7.36
N VAL A 15 -9.93 -1.60 8.16
CA VAL A 15 -9.64 -0.24 7.67
C VAL A 15 -8.41 -0.24 6.78
N PHE A 16 -7.35 -0.94 7.19
CA PHE A 16 -6.14 -1.10 6.40
C PHE A 16 -6.45 -1.81 5.08
N ARG A 17 -7.18 -2.94 5.16
CA ARG A 17 -7.61 -3.71 3.99
C ARG A 17 -8.38 -2.85 2.99
N ALA A 18 -9.38 -2.10 3.44
CA ALA A 18 -10.22 -1.29 2.56
C ALA A 18 -9.43 -0.24 1.76
N VAL A 19 -8.37 0.33 2.35
CA VAL A 19 -7.49 1.28 1.64
C VAL A 19 -6.62 0.55 0.63
N LEU A 20 -6.04 -0.59 1.03
CA LEU A 20 -5.18 -1.37 0.14
C LEU A 20 -5.97 -1.93 -1.06
N ASP A 21 -7.18 -2.45 -0.85
CA ASP A 21 -8.10 -2.92 -1.89
C ASP A 21 -8.44 -1.80 -2.89
N ARG A 22 -8.64 -0.58 -2.39
CA ARG A 22 -8.92 0.58 -3.25
C ARG A 22 -7.72 0.94 -4.12
N CYS A 23 -6.51 0.91 -3.56
CA CYS A 23 -5.29 1.14 -4.34
C CYS A 23 -5.07 0.01 -5.36
N ASP A 24 -5.31 -1.24 -4.98
CA ASP A 24 -5.22 -2.39 -5.86
C ASP A 24 -6.13 -2.26 -7.07
N GLN A 25 -7.40 -1.91 -6.85
CA GLN A 25 -8.39 -1.71 -7.92
C GLN A 25 -7.95 -0.64 -8.93
N LEU A 26 -7.43 0.49 -8.47
CA LEU A 26 -6.95 1.56 -9.35
C LEU A 26 -5.74 1.10 -10.18
N ILE A 27 -4.81 0.38 -9.56
CA ILE A 27 -3.64 -0.15 -10.26
C ILE A 27 -4.03 -1.25 -11.24
N TRP A 28 -5.00 -2.10 -10.89
CA TRP A 28 -5.56 -3.09 -11.79
C TRP A 28 -6.18 -2.45 -13.03
N GLU A 29 -6.94 -1.36 -12.88
CA GLU A 29 -7.53 -0.63 -14.00
C GLU A 29 -6.48 -0.02 -14.94
N GLU A 30 -5.35 0.44 -14.39
CA GLU A 30 -4.25 1.01 -15.19
C GLU A 30 -3.32 -0.03 -15.82
N ARG A 31 -3.07 -1.15 -15.14
CA ARG A 31 -1.98 -2.09 -15.48
C ARG A 31 -2.44 -3.51 -15.80
N GLY A 32 -3.67 -3.87 -15.45
CA GLY A 32 -4.21 -5.22 -15.61
C GLY A 32 -3.59 -6.27 -14.68
N ALA A 33 -2.96 -5.85 -13.58
CA ALA A 33 -2.32 -6.74 -12.62
C ALA A 33 -2.51 -6.22 -11.18
N SER A 34 -2.67 -7.14 -10.22
CA SER A 34 -2.93 -6.82 -8.81
C SER A 34 -1.64 -6.38 -8.13
N LEU A 35 -1.70 -5.19 -7.53
CA LEU A 35 -0.66 -4.67 -6.65
C LEU A 35 -0.53 -5.54 -5.39
N VAL A 36 -1.66 -5.97 -4.82
CA VAL A 36 -1.71 -6.80 -3.60
C VAL A 36 -1.06 -8.16 -3.83
N ASP A 37 -1.34 -8.82 -4.95
CA ASP A 37 -0.72 -10.10 -5.28
C ASP A 37 0.80 -9.94 -5.46
N VAL A 38 1.25 -8.87 -6.12
CA VAL A 38 2.69 -8.53 -6.26
C VAL A 38 3.32 -8.23 -4.90
N MET A 39 2.66 -7.45 -4.04
CA MET A 39 3.14 -7.12 -2.70
C MET A 39 3.32 -8.36 -1.82
N PHE A 40 2.38 -9.30 -1.88
CA PHE A 40 2.36 -10.49 -1.01
C PHE A 40 3.02 -11.72 -1.64
N GLY A 41 3.35 -11.68 -2.92
CA GLY A 41 3.94 -12.84 -3.60
C GLY A 41 2.98 -14.00 -3.76
N ARG A 42 1.69 -13.72 -3.97
CA ARG A 42 0.66 -14.76 -4.15
C ARG A 42 0.80 -15.42 -5.52
N ASP A 43 0.35 -16.67 -5.61
CA ASP A 43 0.43 -17.49 -6.82
C ASP A 43 -0.11 -16.74 -8.05
N GLY A 44 0.76 -16.44 -9.01
CA GLY A 44 0.42 -15.69 -10.23
C GLY A 44 0.99 -14.27 -10.31
N ALA A 45 1.58 -13.75 -9.23
CA ALA A 45 2.39 -12.53 -9.30
C ALA A 45 3.64 -12.78 -10.16
N ALA A 46 3.60 -12.37 -11.43
CA ALA A 46 4.71 -12.52 -12.37
C ALA A 46 5.85 -11.52 -12.10
N ASP A 47 5.54 -10.45 -11.37
CA ASP A 47 6.42 -9.28 -11.22
C ASP A 47 6.95 -9.14 -9.79
N ASP A 48 8.16 -8.58 -9.66
CA ASP A 48 8.83 -8.34 -8.38
C ASP A 48 8.46 -6.97 -7.82
N VAL A 49 8.06 -6.93 -6.54
CA VAL A 49 7.77 -5.68 -5.80
C VAL A 49 8.98 -4.73 -5.75
N ASN A 50 10.20 -5.21 -5.96
CA ASN A 50 11.43 -4.40 -6.05
C ASN A 50 11.61 -3.68 -7.39
N GLU A 51 10.81 -3.98 -8.40
CA GLU A 51 10.81 -3.20 -9.62
C GLU A 51 10.17 -1.82 -9.38
N PRO A 52 10.77 -0.71 -9.80
CA PRO A 52 10.27 0.64 -9.51
C PRO A 52 8.80 0.89 -9.91
N ARG A 53 8.30 0.18 -10.93
CA ARG A 53 6.90 0.25 -11.38
C ARG A 53 5.91 -0.31 -10.35
N TRP A 54 6.38 -1.18 -9.45
CA TRP A 54 5.62 -1.81 -8.37
C TRP A 54 6.03 -1.28 -7.00
N THR A 55 7.32 -1.04 -6.76
CA THR A 55 7.82 -0.50 -5.49
C THR A 55 7.13 0.79 -5.10
N GLN A 56 6.99 1.73 -6.04
CA GLN A 56 6.42 3.05 -5.76
C GLN A 56 4.92 2.98 -5.38
N PRO A 57 4.03 2.37 -6.19
CA PRO A 57 2.63 2.24 -5.79
C PRO A 57 2.46 1.38 -4.54
N ALA A 58 3.31 0.35 -4.32
CA ALA A 58 3.25 -0.48 -3.14
C ALA A 58 3.59 0.30 -1.84
N ILE A 59 4.64 1.12 -1.87
CA ILE A 59 5.01 1.98 -0.73
C ILE A 59 3.89 3.00 -0.46
N TYR A 60 3.39 3.67 -1.50
CA TYR A 60 2.31 4.64 -1.36
C TYR A 60 1.04 4.00 -0.75
N ALA A 61 0.60 2.86 -1.30
CA ALA A 61 -0.59 2.17 -0.81
C ALA A 61 -0.43 1.71 0.65
N LEU A 62 0.75 1.19 1.01
CA LEU A 62 1.09 0.81 2.39
C LEU A 62 1.03 2.02 3.34
N GLU A 63 1.64 3.15 2.97
CA GLU A 63 1.66 4.37 3.79
C GLU A 63 0.26 4.97 3.98
N CYS A 64 -0.57 4.98 2.94
CA CYS A 64 -1.96 5.39 3.04
C CYS A 64 -2.77 4.46 3.95
N ALA A 65 -2.59 3.15 3.83
CA ALA A 65 -3.30 2.16 4.64
C ALA A 65 -2.89 2.25 6.13
N LEU A 66 -1.59 2.44 6.41
CA LEU A 66 -1.10 2.69 7.77
C LEU A 66 -1.64 4.00 8.35
N THR A 67 -1.67 5.07 7.56
CA THR A 67 -2.22 6.37 7.99
C THR A 67 -3.71 6.26 8.32
N ALA A 68 -4.48 5.54 7.50
CA ALA A 68 -5.90 5.29 7.78
C ALA A 68 -6.09 4.44 9.05
N LEU A 69 -5.24 3.44 9.27
CA LEU A 69 -5.27 2.64 10.49
C LEU A 69 -4.99 3.51 11.73
N TRP A 70 -3.96 4.34 11.71
CA TRP A 70 -3.67 5.30 12.79
C TRP A 70 -4.85 6.25 13.05
N ALA A 71 -5.46 6.80 11.99
CA ALA A 71 -6.63 7.66 12.11
C ALA A 71 -7.82 6.94 12.74
N SER A 72 -8.01 5.65 12.46
CA SER A 72 -9.12 4.86 13.00
C SER A 72 -9.05 4.67 14.51
N VAL A 73 -7.83 4.72 15.09
CA VAL A 73 -7.60 4.67 16.54
C VAL A 73 -7.43 6.06 17.17
N GLY A 74 -7.78 7.12 16.43
CA GLY A 74 -7.81 8.49 16.94
C GLY A 74 -6.48 9.25 16.88
N ILE A 75 -5.44 8.68 16.26
CA ILE A 75 -4.16 9.38 16.07
C ILE A 75 -4.25 10.27 14.85
N ARG A 76 -4.03 11.57 15.06
CA ARG A 76 -4.09 12.61 14.02
C ARG A 76 -2.76 13.37 14.03
N PRO A 77 -2.02 13.40 12.90
CA PRO A 77 -0.77 14.14 12.84
C PRO A 77 -1.03 15.65 12.83
N ASP A 78 -0.30 16.41 13.65
CA ASP A 78 -0.28 17.88 13.61
C ASP A 78 0.60 18.42 12.47
N ALA A 79 1.53 17.60 11.98
CA ALA A 79 2.40 17.88 10.83
C ALA A 79 2.76 16.57 10.11
N VAL A 80 3.00 16.66 8.81
CA VAL A 80 3.42 15.56 7.94
C VAL A 80 4.66 15.97 7.16
N VAL A 81 5.59 15.04 6.98
CA VAL A 81 6.80 15.23 6.17
C VAL A 81 7.02 13.94 5.39
N GLY A 82 7.25 14.07 4.10
CA GLY A 82 7.63 12.97 3.23
C GLY A 82 9.06 13.13 2.73
N HIS A 83 9.65 12.03 2.28
CA HIS A 83 10.94 12.06 1.59
C HIS A 83 10.76 11.50 0.18
N SER A 84 11.01 12.33 -0.85
CA SER A 84 10.82 11.93 -2.26
C SER A 84 9.39 11.44 -2.50
N LEU A 85 9.20 10.20 -2.96
CA LEU A 85 7.86 9.61 -3.16
C LEU A 85 6.96 9.69 -1.91
N GLY A 86 7.55 9.62 -0.71
CA GLY A 86 6.79 9.74 0.54
C GLY A 86 6.12 11.11 0.71
N GLU A 87 6.51 12.15 -0.03
CA GLU A 87 5.78 13.42 -0.05
C GLU A 87 4.38 13.27 -0.65
N ILE A 88 4.19 12.34 -1.60
CA ILE A 88 2.88 12.07 -2.20
C ILE A 88 1.94 11.42 -1.19
N ALA A 89 2.45 10.52 -0.34
CA ALA A 89 1.66 9.93 0.73
C ALA A 89 1.40 10.91 1.89
N ALA A 90 2.29 11.87 2.11
CA ALA A 90 2.17 12.90 3.14
C ALA A 90 1.20 14.03 2.75
N ALA A 91 1.08 14.37 1.47
CA ALA A 91 0.26 15.48 0.95
C ALA A 91 -1.25 15.16 0.91
#